data_AF-A0A1V2L596-F1
#
_entry.id   AF-A0A1V2L596-F1
#
_cell.length_a   1.000
_cell.length_b   1.000
_cell.length_c   1.000
_cell.angle_alpha   90.00
_cell.angle_beta   90.00
_cell.angle_gamma   90.00
#
_symmetry.space_group_name_H-M   'P 1'
#
loop_
_entity.id
_entity.type
_entity.pdbx_description
1 polymer ?
#
loop_
_entity_poly.entity_id
_entity_poly.type
_entity_poly.pdbx_seq_one_letter_code
_entity_poly.pdbx_strand_id
1 'polypeptide(L)'
;MAQSQTPEQAKPVARADRAATKKMLARYNNTSALLWSIIFFNTIFMSLLMGQPKLFASTHRIVIIIQTGALYEVYNSIVGNVRSPVITTAMQVASRLVVVWGIFALLPNSPANFHWAYITLCLAWSVTEVVRYFYYAQSIVTNGNPPKYLTLLRYNLFFVLYPMGVGSELAIIFMSLGEAASQVGVWYQYGLIFVMLTYIPGFPVLFGHMLKQRKKVMKSLKADAKKQK
;
A
#
# COMPACT_ATOMS: atom_id res chain seq x y z
N MET A 1 47.26 -28.74 10.12
CA MET A 1 46.62 -28.15 11.32
C MET A 1 45.79 -26.96 10.90
N ALA A 2 44.60 -26.85 11.46
CA ALA A 2 43.50 -26.00 11.04
C ALA A 2 43.75 -24.50 11.22
N GLN A 3 43.20 -23.70 10.31
CA GLN A 3 42.63 -22.39 10.65
C GLN A 3 41.24 -22.30 10.02
N SER A 4 40.28 -22.90 10.72
CA SER A 4 38.86 -22.63 10.54
C SER A 4 38.60 -21.19 10.96
N GLN A 5 38.40 -20.29 9.99
CA GLN A 5 37.89 -18.94 10.25
C GLN A 5 36.51 -19.07 10.92
N THR A 6 36.45 -18.74 12.20
CA THR A 6 35.21 -18.72 12.98
C THR A 6 34.36 -17.54 12.49
N PRO A 7 33.04 -17.70 12.26
CA PRO A 7 32.20 -16.56 11.93
C PRO A 7 32.19 -15.61 13.13
N GLU A 8 32.66 -14.38 12.93
CA GLU A 8 32.61 -13.30 13.90
C GLU A 8 31.19 -13.21 14.48
N GLN A 9 31.06 -13.59 15.76
CA GLN A 9 29.79 -13.63 16.47
C GLN A 9 29.24 -12.20 16.54
N ALA A 10 28.17 -11.92 15.77
CA ALA A 10 27.50 -10.63 15.82
C ALA A 10 27.17 -10.25 17.27
N LYS A 11 27.64 -9.07 17.72
CA LYS A 11 27.52 -8.59 19.11
C LYS A 11 26.09 -8.79 19.66
N PRO A 12 25.90 -9.32 20.89
CA PRO A 12 24.60 -9.69 21.45
C PRO A 12 23.54 -8.58 21.41
N VAL A 13 23.96 -7.33 21.61
CA VAL A 13 23.10 -6.14 21.61
C VAL A 13 22.48 -5.89 20.23
N ALA A 14 23.28 -5.92 19.16
CA ALA A 14 22.80 -5.72 17.79
C ALA A 14 21.81 -6.82 17.34
N ARG A 15 21.94 -8.04 17.89
CA ARG A 15 21.02 -9.15 17.63
C ARG A 15 19.69 -8.97 18.37
N ALA A 16 19.72 -8.48 19.61
CA ALA A 16 18.54 -8.18 20.41
C ALA A 16 17.72 -7.02 19.80
N ASP A 17 18.37 -5.93 19.40
CA ASP A 17 17.74 -4.79 18.74
C ASP A 17 17.03 -5.22 17.45
N ARG A 18 17.70 -6.06 16.64
CA ARG A 18 17.13 -6.58 15.40
C ARG A 18 15.94 -7.50 15.63
N ALA A 19 15.93 -8.27 16.71
CA ALA A 19 14.79 -9.12 17.08
C ALA A 19 13.59 -8.27 17.54
N ALA A 20 13.83 -7.23 18.34
CA ALA A 20 12.82 -6.28 18.77
C ALA A 20 12.18 -5.55 17.57
N THR A 21 13.00 -5.05 16.63
CA THR A 21 12.52 -4.41 15.40
C THR A 21 11.65 -5.35 14.56
N LYS A 22 12.08 -6.61 14.36
CA LYS A 22 11.27 -7.61 13.65
C LYS A 22 9.91 -7.83 14.32
N LYS A 23 9.88 -7.95 15.65
CA LYS A 23 8.64 -8.14 16.41
C LYS A 23 7.70 -6.95 16.28
N MET A 24 8.23 -5.73 16.36
CA MET A 24 7.47 -4.49 16.16
C MET A 24 6.87 -4.41 14.75
N LEU A 25 7.68 -4.68 13.72
CA LEU A 25 7.22 -4.70 12.33
C LEU A 25 6.14 -5.77 12.11
N ALA A 26 6.28 -6.96 12.69
CA ALA A 26 5.26 -8.01 12.58
C ALA A 26 3.92 -7.58 13.20
N ARG A 27 3.95 -6.93 14.37
CA ARG A 27 2.75 -6.37 15.01
C ARG A 27 2.11 -5.30 14.13
N TYR A 28 2.89 -4.34 13.65
CA TYR A 28 2.42 -3.30 12.74
C TYR A 28 1.74 -3.88 11.50
N ASN A 29 2.39 -4.86 10.84
CA ASN A 29 1.83 -5.50 9.66
C ASN A 29 0.51 -6.24 9.97
N ASN A 30 0.44 -6.99 11.07
CA ASN A 30 -0.80 -7.68 11.45
C ASN A 30 -1.94 -6.69 11.77
N THR A 31 -1.65 -5.64 12.53
CA THR A 31 -2.63 -4.59 12.84
C THR A 31 -3.10 -3.88 11.57
N SER A 32 -2.18 -3.54 10.67
CA SER A 32 -2.53 -2.88 9.40
C SER A 32 -3.36 -3.79 8.51
N ALA A 33 -3.05 -5.09 8.44
CA ALA A 33 -3.86 -6.07 7.71
C ALA A 33 -5.29 -6.15 8.27
N LEU A 34 -5.45 -6.14 9.59
CA LEU A 34 -6.78 -6.13 10.23
C LEU A 34 -7.56 -4.85 9.92
N LEU A 35 -6.91 -3.69 10.05
CA LEU A 35 -7.52 -2.39 9.76
C LEU A 35 -8.00 -2.30 8.30
N TRP A 36 -7.18 -2.74 7.35
CA TRP A 36 -7.58 -2.78 5.94
C TRP A 36 -8.66 -3.83 5.65
N SER A 37 -8.71 -4.93 6.42
CA SER A 37 -9.80 -5.90 6.32
C SER A 37 -11.14 -5.28 6.74
N ILE A 38 -11.15 -4.41 7.76
CA ILE A 38 -12.34 -3.65 8.15
C ILE A 38 -12.81 -2.76 7.00
N ILE A 39 -11.91 -2.05 6.33
CA ILE A 39 -12.26 -1.24 5.14
C ILE A 39 -12.83 -2.13 4.03
N PHE A 40 -12.23 -3.29 3.76
CA PHE A 40 -12.71 -4.23 2.75
C PHE A 40 -14.15 -4.67 3.02
N PHE A 41 -14.43 -5.19 4.22
CA PHE A 41 -15.76 -5.66 4.57
C PHE A 41 -16.78 -4.52 4.61
N ASN A 42 -16.43 -3.38 5.21
CA ASN A 42 -17.30 -2.20 5.20
C ASN A 42 -17.64 -1.76 3.78
N THR A 43 -16.66 -1.74 2.88
CA THR A 43 -16.88 -1.36 1.48
C THR A 43 -17.84 -2.33 0.80
N ILE A 44 -17.65 -3.65 0.94
CA ILE A 44 -18.56 -4.64 0.35
C ILE A 44 -19.97 -4.52 0.93
N PHE A 45 -20.12 -4.62 2.25
CA PHE A 45 -21.45 -4.67 2.86
C PHE A 45 -22.20 -3.34 2.71
N MET A 46 -21.55 -2.21 2.94
CA MET A 46 -22.24 -0.91 2.81
C MET A 46 -22.49 -0.54 1.34
N SER A 47 -21.64 -0.94 0.38
CA SER A 47 -21.95 -0.71 -1.04
C SER A 47 -23.16 -1.52 -1.49
N LEU A 48 -23.29 -2.77 -1.03
CA LEU A 48 -24.43 -3.63 -1.37
C LEU A 48 -25.73 -3.22 -0.66
N LEU A 49 -25.65 -2.77 0.59
CA LEU A 49 -26.83 -2.49 1.41
C LEU A 49 -27.31 -1.03 1.33
N MET A 50 -26.40 -0.07 1.16
CA MET A 50 -26.69 1.36 1.26
C MET A 50 -26.32 2.16 0.01
N GLY A 51 -25.26 1.75 -0.69
CA GLY A 51 -24.73 2.45 -1.86
C GLY A 51 -24.14 3.83 -1.54
N GLN A 52 -23.87 4.60 -2.59
CA GLN A 52 -23.45 6.00 -2.47
C GLN A 52 -24.65 6.93 -2.27
N PRO A 53 -24.51 8.01 -1.48
CA PRO A 53 -23.28 8.49 -0.84
C PRO A 53 -23.08 8.06 0.62
N LYS A 54 -24.00 7.25 1.15
CA LYS A 54 -23.99 6.83 2.56
C LYS A 54 -22.74 6.02 2.92
N LEU A 55 -22.22 5.26 1.96
CA LEU A 55 -20.93 4.58 2.10
C LEU A 55 -19.80 5.57 2.41
N PHE A 56 -19.63 6.60 1.57
CA PHE A 56 -18.58 7.60 1.79
C PHE A 56 -18.76 8.28 3.15
N ALA A 57 -19.97 8.77 3.45
CA ALA A 57 -20.28 9.46 4.70
C ALA A 57 -19.89 8.62 5.94
N SER A 58 -20.13 7.32 5.90
CA SER A 58 -19.84 6.40 7.01
C SER A 58 -18.38 5.96 7.10
N THR A 59 -17.64 5.91 5.98
CA THR A 59 -16.33 5.21 5.92
C THR A 59 -15.13 6.12 5.72
N HIS A 60 -15.28 7.32 5.12
CA HIS A 60 -14.15 8.16 4.71
C HIS A 60 -13.20 8.49 5.87
N ARG A 61 -13.73 8.80 7.08
CA ARG A 61 -12.91 9.10 8.26
C ARG A 61 -12.00 7.95 8.65
N ILE A 62 -12.51 6.73 8.62
CA ILE A 62 -11.75 5.52 8.95
C ILE A 62 -10.68 5.30 7.88
N VAL A 63 -11.01 5.50 6.60
CA VAL A 63 -10.05 5.40 5.48
C VAL A 63 -8.92 6.42 5.65
N ILE A 64 -9.23 7.68 5.99
CA ILE A 64 -8.22 8.73 6.24
C ILE A 64 -7.25 8.30 7.35
N ILE A 65 -7.78 7.86 8.49
CA ILE A 65 -6.96 7.47 9.65
C ILE A 65 -6.05 6.29 9.30
N ILE A 66 -6.60 5.23 8.70
CA ILE A 66 -5.84 4.03 8.35
C ILE A 66 -4.77 4.34 7.29
N GLN A 67 -5.12 5.10 6.25
CA GLN A 67 -4.18 5.46 5.19
C GLN A 67 -3.05 6.39 5.71
N THR A 68 -3.33 7.23 6.70
CA THR A 68 -2.31 8.06 7.36
C THR A 68 -1.26 7.20 8.08
N GLY A 69 -1.65 6.03 8.58
CA GLY A 69 -0.74 5.05 9.18
C GLY A 69 0.36 4.53 8.25
N ALA A 70 0.23 4.70 6.93
CA ALA A 70 1.26 4.34 5.96
C ALA A 70 2.51 5.24 6.05
N LEU A 71 2.43 6.41 6.70
CA LEU A 71 3.61 7.24 6.99
C LEU A 71 4.66 6.49 7.82
N TYR A 72 4.23 5.54 8.66
CA TYR A 72 5.13 4.70 9.43
C TYR A 72 6.02 3.81 8.54
N GLU A 73 5.56 3.46 7.33
CA GLU A 73 6.37 2.69 6.38
C GLU A 73 7.47 3.53 5.75
N VAL A 74 7.17 4.79 5.45
CA VAL A 74 8.16 5.76 4.97
C VAL A 74 9.22 5.95 6.04
N TYR A 75 8.82 6.14 7.30
CA TYR A 75 9.72 6.21 8.44
C TYR A 75 10.62 4.96 8.55
N ASN A 76 10.04 3.76 8.52
CA ASN A 76 10.81 2.52 8.61
C ASN A 76 11.78 2.33 7.43
N SER A 77 11.44 2.84 6.25
CA SER A 77 12.33 2.82 5.08
C SER A 77 13.49 3.80 5.25
N ILE A 78 13.23 5.00 5.79
CA ILE A 78 14.26 6.03 6.07
C ILE A 78 15.27 5.53 7.10
N VAL A 79 14.79 4.98 8.21
CA VAL A 79 15.64 4.48 9.31
C VAL A 79 16.34 3.16 8.94
N GLY A 80 15.97 2.53 7.83
CA GLY A 80 16.59 1.28 7.37
C GLY A 80 16.10 0.02 8.10
N ASN A 81 14.97 0.11 8.82
CA ASN A 81 14.33 -1.04 9.45
C ASN A 81 13.85 -2.07 8.41
N VAL A 82 13.52 -1.60 7.20
CA VAL A 82 13.09 -2.42 6.07
C VAL A 82 13.94 -2.14 4.82
N ARG A 83 14.12 -3.15 3.98
CA ARG A 83 14.90 -3.05 2.73
C ARG A 83 14.05 -2.52 1.56
N SER A 84 13.36 -1.41 1.78
CA SER A 84 12.50 -0.77 0.78
C SER A 84 13.14 0.52 0.28
N PRO A 85 13.13 0.81 -1.04
CA PRO A 85 13.67 2.07 -1.55
C PRO A 85 12.80 3.26 -1.10
N VAL A 86 13.40 4.16 -0.31
CA VAL A 86 12.70 5.28 0.35
C VAL A 86 11.86 6.10 -0.62
N ILE A 87 12.42 6.50 -1.75
CA ILE A 87 11.73 7.35 -2.75
C ILE A 87 10.48 6.65 -3.27
N THR A 88 10.57 5.36 -3.62
CA THR A 88 9.42 4.62 -4.15
C THR A 88 8.32 4.44 -3.11
N THR A 89 8.69 4.21 -1.84
CA THR A 89 7.72 4.11 -0.74
C THR A 89 7.07 5.45 -0.46
N ALA A 90 7.85 6.54 -0.44
CA ALA A 90 7.34 7.89 -0.23
C ALA A 90 6.37 8.30 -1.34
N MET A 91 6.71 8.07 -2.62
CA MET A 91 5.83 8.40 -3.75
C MET A 91 4.49 7.65 -3.67
N GLN A 92 4.52 6.35 -3.35
CA GLN A 92 3.30 5.54 -3.20
C GLN A 92 2.41 6.05 -2.07
N VAL A 93 3.01 6.42 -0.92
CA VAL A 93 2.25 6.94 0.22
C VAL A 93 1.73 8.35 -0.06
N ALA A 94 2.55 9.22 -0.67
CA ALA A 94 2.18 10.59 -1.00
C ALA A 94 0.97 10.67 -1.94
N SER A 95 0.93 9.85 -3.00
CA SER A 95 -0.21 9.86 -3.95
C SER A 95 -1.53 9.55 -3.25
N ARG A 96 -1.52 8.59 -2.31
CA ARG A 96 -2.71 8.25 -1.51
C ARG A 96 -3.06 9.30 -0.46
N LEU A 97 -2.05 9.96 0.13
CA LEU A 97 -2.27 11.06 1.08
C LEU A 97 -2.94 12.26 0.40
N VAL A 98 -2.61 12.55 -0.86
CA VAL A 98 -3.32 13.58 -1.65
C VAL A 98 -4.80 13.24 -1.76
N VAL A 99 -5.17 11.97 -1.97
CA VAL A 99 -6.58 11.57 -2.06
C VAL A 99 -7.28 11.70 -0.71
N VAL A 100 -6.73 11.11 0.36
CA VAL A 100 -7.45 11.08 1.65
C VAL A 100 -7.48 12.44 2.36
N TRP A 101 -6.37 13.21 2.33
CA TRP A 101 -6.33 14.52 2.98
C TRP A 101 -6.71 15.64 2.02
N GLY A 102 -6.14 15.63 0.82
CA GLY A 102 -6.35 16.70 -0.16
C GLY A 102 -7.73 16.69 -0.82
N ILE A 103 -8.47 15.57 -0.76
CA ILE A 103 -9.82 15.47 -1.30
C ILE A 103 -10.81 15.08 -0.22
N PHE A 104 -10.71 13.89 0.39
CA PHE A 104 -11.78 13.44 1.29
C PHE A 104 -11.94 14.30 2.55
N ALA A 105 -10.84 14.85 3.09
CA ALA A 105 -10.90 15.74 4.24
C ALA A 105 -11.13 17.21 3.84
N LEU A 106 -10.43 17.68 2.80
CA LEU A 106 -10.42 19.10 2.43
C LEU A 106 -11.59 19.54 1.53
N LEU A 107 -12.12 18.63 0.70
CA LEU A 107 -13.17 18.89 -0.30
C LEU A 107 -14.38 17.97 -0.03
N PRO A 108 -15.13 18.21 1.06
CA PRO A 108 -16.19 17.30 1.50
C PRO A 108 -17.38 17.22 0.53
N ASN A 109 -17.61 18.24 -0.29
CA ASN A 109 -18.73 18.28 -1.23
C ASN A 109 -18.35 17.77 -2.63
N SER A 110 -17.12 17.27 -2.79
CA SER A 110 -16.60 16.93 -4.12
C SER A 110 -17.49 15.87 -4.77
N PRO A 111 -17.88 16.03 -6.06
CA PRO A 111 -18.63 15.00 -6.80
C PRO A 111 -17.96 13.62 -6.73
N ALA A 112 -16.64 13.58 -6.57
CA ALA A 112 -15.87 12.36 -6.39
C ALA A 112 -16.31 11.52 -5.18
N ASN A 113 -16.69 12.18 -4.07
CA ASN A 113 -17.07 11.52 -2.82
C ASN A 113 -18.37 10.71 -2.97
N PHE A 114 -19.26 11.14 -3.86
CA PHE A 114 -20.55 10.52 -4.14
C PHE A 114 -20.47 9.50 -5.31
N HIS A 115 -19.32 9.42 -5.99
CA HIS A 115 -19.14 8.60 -7.18
C HIS A 115 -18.72 7.15 -6.84
N TRP A 116 -18.96 6.21 -7.76
CA TRP A 116 -18.54 4.80 -7.61
C TRP A 116 -17.01 4.63 -7.64
N ALA A 117 -16.26 5.66 -8.04
CA ALA A 117 -14.80 5.69 -7.99
C ALA A 117 -14.27 5.47 -6.56
N TYR A 118 -14.98 5.97 -5.54
CA TYR A 118 -14.64 5.71 -4.14
C TYR A 118 -14.77 4.22 -3.77
N ILE A 119 -15.80 3.52 -4.26
CA ILE A 119 -15.99 2.08 -4.01
C ILE A 119 -14.82 1.28 -4.59
N THR A 120 -14.52 1.52 -5.88
CA THR A 120 -13.45 0.83 -6.59
C THR A 120 -12.08 1.15 -5.99
N LEU A 121 -11.84 2.39 -5.55
CA LEU A 121 -10.65 2.78 -4.81
C LEU A 121 -10.50 1.96 -3.51
N CYS A 122 -11.53 1.98 -2.66
CA CYS A 122 -11.51 1.31 -1.37
C CYS A 122 -11.30 -0.19 -1.52
N LEU A 123 -11.94 -0.84 -2.49
CA LEU A 123 -11.71 -2.26 -2.80
C LEU A 123 -10.28 -2.53 -3.29
N ALA A 124 -9.79 -1.73 -4.24
CA ALA A 124 -8.45 -1.89 -4.80
C ALA A 124 -7.37 -1.74 -3.72
N TRP A 125 -7.48 -0.69 -2.90
CA TRP A 125 -6.59 -0.45 -1.79
C TRP A 125 -6.71 -1.54 -0.73
N SER A 126 -7.90 -1.84 -0.22
CA SER A 126 -8.05 -2.77 0.88
C SER A 126 -7.58 -4.18 0.54
N VAL A 127 -7.90 -4.70 -0.65
CA VAL A 127 -7.42 -6.03 -1.06
C VAL A 127 -5.90 -6.04 -1.21
N THR A 128 -5.34 -5.00 -1.85
CA THR A 128 -3.88 -4.87 -2.02
C THR A 128 -3.18 -4.83 -0.67
N GLU A 129 -3.69 -4.03 0.25
CA GLU A 129 -3.07 -3.80 1.56
C GLU A 129 -3.19 -5.02 2.47
N VAL A 130 -4.35 -5.67 2.55
CA VAL A 130 -4.52 -6.92 3.32
C VAL A 130 -3.49 -7.96 2.88
N VAL A 131 -3.38 -8.21 1.57
CA VAL A 131 -2.42 -9.19 1.04
C VAL A 131 -0.99 -8.76 1.28
N ARG A 132 -0.67 -7.46 1.12
CA ARG A 132 0.68 -6.92 1.27
C ARG A 132 1.18 -7.01 2.71
N TYR A 133 0.38 -6.56 3.66
CA TYR A 133 0.71 -6.59 5.08
C TYR A 133 0.76 -8.01 5.62
N PHE A 134 -0.19 -8.86 5.23
CA PHE A 134 -0.17 -10.25 5.66
C PHE A 134 1.05 -11.00 5.08
N TYR A 135 1.43 -10.74 3.83
CA TYR A 135 2.68 -11.25 3.25
C TYR A 135 3.91 -10.78 4.04
N TYR A 136 3.99 -9.50 4.42
CA TYR A 136 5.12 -8.98 5.20
C TYR A 136 5.18 -9.59 6.60
N ALA A 137 4.05 -9.72 7.30
CA ALA A 137 3.99 -10.38 8.59
C ALA A 137 4.48 -11.83 8.51
N GLN A 138 3.96 -12.59 7.54
CA GLN A 138 4.37 -13.99 7.34
C GLN A 138 5.84 -14.10 6.93
N SER A 139 6.35 -13.18 6.11
CA SER A 139 7.77 -13.14 5.74
C SER A 139 8.67 -12.92 6.96
N ILE A 140 8.24 -12.12 7.95
CA ILE A 140 9.00 -11.95 9.19
C ILE A 140 8.99 -13.22 10.04
N VAL A 141 7.82 -13.83 10.23
CA VAL A 141 7.65 -15.05 11.05
C VAL A 141 8.42 -16.25 10.47
N THR A 142 8.42 -16.37 9.14
CA THR A 142 9.06 -17.48 8.41
C THR A 142 10.52 -17.19 8.01
N ASN A 143 11.12 -16.11 8.51
CA ASN A 143 12.47 -15.67 8.16
C ASN A 143 12.72 -15.54 6.64
N GLY A 144 11.75 -15.03 5.91
CA GLY A 144 11.84 -14.75 4.47
C GLY A 144 11.16 -15.77 3.57
N ASN A 145 10.54 -16.82 4.12
CA ASN A 145 9.89 -17.90 3.38
C ASN A 145 8.36 -17.92 3.58
N PRO A 146 7.64 -16.86 3.17
CA PRO A 146 6.19 -16.80 3.34
C PRO A 146 5.48 -17.91 2.54
N PRO A 147 4.26 -18.30 2.93
CA PRO A 147 3.49 -19.32 2.22
C PRO A 147 3.36 -19.05 0.71
N LYS A 148 3.41 -20.12 -0.10
CA LYS A 148 3.38 -20.04 -1.57
C LYS A 148 2.12 -19.33 -2.08
N TYR A 149 0.95 -19.61 -1.50
CA TYR A 149 -0.31 -19.00 -1.92
C TYR A 149 -0.31 -17.47 -1.70
N LEU A 150 0.19 -16.96 -0.57
CA LEU A 150 0.30 -15.51 -0.32
C LEU A 150 1.26 -14.84 -1.28
N THR A 151 2.36 -15.52 -1.57
CA THR A 151 3.34 -15.04 -2.56
C THR A 151 2.68 -14.92 -3.93
N LEU A 152 1.90 -15.92 -4.35
CA LEU A 152 1.16 -15.87 -5.61
C LEU A 152 0.12 -14.74 -5.63
N LEU A 153 -0.67 -14.58 -4.57
CA LEU A 153 -1.66 -13.48 -4.49
C LEU A 153 -0.98 -12.12 -4.65
N ARG A 154 0.06 -11.84 -3.84
CA ARG A 154 0.79 -10.56 -3.88
C ARG A 154 1.33 -10.23 -5.27
N TYR A 155 1.95 -11.21 -5.94
CA TYR A 155 2.62 -11.00 -7.23
C TYR A 155 1.74 -11.29 -8.45
N ASN A 156 0.41 -11.45 -8.29
CA ASN A 156 -0.53 -11.53 -9.43
C ASN A 156 -1.72 -10.57 -9.31
N LEU A 157 -2.22 -10.30 -8.10
CA LEU A 157 -3.36 -9.39 -7.93
C LEU A 157 -3.08 -7.97 -8.44
N PHE A 158 -1.82 -7.53 -8.41
CA PHE A 158 -1.43 -6.19 -8.89
C PHE A 158 -1.78 -5.95 -10.37
N PHE A 159 -1.95 -6.98 -11.21
CA PHE A 159 -2.36 -6.80 -12.60
C PHE A 159 -3.73 -6.12 -12.72
N VAL A 160 -4.63 -6.38 -11.78
CA VAL A 160 -5.99 -5.82 -11.77
C VAL A 160 -6.10 -4.68 -10.78
N LEU A 161 -5.62 -4.89 -9.54
CA LEU A 161 -5.81 -3.94 -8.46
C LEU A 161 -5.00 -2.66 -8.64
N TYR A 162 -3.83 -2.74 -9.30
CA TYR A 162 -2.98 -1.56 -9.47
C TYR A 162 -3.56 -0.57 -10.50
N PRO A 163 -3.94 -0.99 -11.74
CA PRO A 163 -4.66 -0.11 -12.66
C PRO A 163 -6.00 0.37 -12.11
N MET A 164 -6.75 -0.50 -11.41
CA MET A 164 -8.01 -0.11 -10.77
C MET A 164 -7.79 0.99 -9.73
N GLY A 165 -6.83 0.81 -8.81
CA GLY A 165 -6.52 1.80 -7.79
C GLY A 165 -6.11 3.14 -8.39
N VAL A 166 -5.14 3.14 -9.30
CA VAL A 166 -4.65 4.36 -9.96
C VAL A 166 -5.74 5.05 -10.79
N GLY A 167 -6.55 4.27 -11.51
CA GLY A 167 -7.68 4.80 -12.27
C GLY A 167 -8.70 5.49 -11.36
N SER A 168 -9.02 4.89 -10.21
CA SER A 168 -9.93 5.48 -9.23
C SER A 168 -9.34 6.74 -8.57
N GLU A 169 -8.03 6.75 -8.24
CA GLU A 169 -7.33 7.93 -7.71
C GLU A 169 -7.42 9.10 -8.69
N LEU A 170 -7.07 8.88 -9.96
CA LEU A 170 -7.12 9.89 -11.01
C LEU A 170 -8.54 10.40 -11.26
N ALA A 171 -9.54 9.50 -11.28
CA ALA A 171 -10.94 9.89 -11.43
C ALA A 171 -11.40 10.77 -10.27
N ILE A 172 -11.04 10.42 -9.03
CA ILE A 172 -11.38 11.20 -7.83
C ILE A 172 -10.72 12.58 -7.88
N ILE A 173 -9.44 12.67 -8.24
CA ILE A 173 -8.74 13.96 -8.38
C ILE A 173 -9.41 14.81 -9.46
N PHE A 174 -9.66 14.24 -10.63
CA PHE A 174 -10.26 14.94 -11.76
C PHE A 174 -11.64 15.53 -11.44
N MET A 175 -12.52 14.71 -10.85
CA MET A 175 -13.87 15.17 -10.46
C MET A 175 -13.86 16.21 -9.34
N SER A 176 -12.76 16.32 -8.59
CA SER A 176 -12.61 17.28 -7.49
C SER A 176 -12.03 18.63 -7.93
N LEU A 177 -11.56 18.78 -9.18
CA LEU A 177 -10.89 19.98 -9.64
C LEU A 177 -11.76 21.25 -9.56
N GLY A 178 -13.06 21.13 -9.84
CA GLY A 178 -13.99 22.25 -9.75
C GLY A 178 -14.17 22.75 -8.31
N GLU A 179 -14.30 21.84 -7.36
CA GLU A 179 -14.40 22.20 -5.93
C GLU A 179 -13.08 22.70 -5.36
N ALA A 180 -11.96 22.10 -5.78
CA ALA A 180 -10.63 22.58 -5.42
C ALA A 180 -10.45 24.06 -5.78
N ALA A 181 -10.90 24.46 -6.98
CA ALA A 181 -10.85 25.84 -7.44
C ALA A 181 -11.75 26.78 -6.64
N SER A 182 -12.97 26.34 -6.30
CA SER A 182 -13.96 27.19 -5.65
C SER A 182 -13.79 27.30 -4.13
N GLN A 183 -13.35 26.24 -3.46
CA GLN A 183 -13.22 26.18 -2.00
C GLN A 183 -11.84 26.61 -1.49
N VAL A 184 -10.78 26.25 -2.21
CA VAL A 184 -9.38 26.49 -1.77
C VAL A 184 -8.70 27.52 -2.67
N GLY A 185 -8.95 27.46 -3.97
CA GLY A 185 -8.46 28.41 -4.95
C GLY A 185 -7.87 27.74 -6.19
N VAL A 186 -7.77 28.51 -7.26
CA VAL A 186 -7.28 28.05 -8.58
C VAL A 186 -5.86 27.48 -8.51
N TRP A 187 -5.01 28.00 -7.60
CA TRP A 187 -3.66 27.46 -7.38
C TRP A 187 -3.69 25.99 -6.92
N TYR A 188 -4.67 25.61 -6.10
CA TYR A 188 -4.81 24.25 -5.58
C TYR A 188 -5.29 23.31 -6.68
N GLN A 189 -6.21 23.76 -7.54
CA GLN A 189 -6.61 23.05 -8.75
C GLN A 189 -5.39 22.75 -9.66
N TYR A 190 -4.54 23.74 -9.94
CA TYR A 190 -3.33 23.52 -10.72
C TYR A 190 -2.35 22.57 -10.02
N GLY A 191 -2.25 22.63 -8.69
CA GLY A 191 -1.49 21.65 -7.90
C GLY A 191 -1.99 20.23 -8.09
N LEU A 192 -3.32 20.01 -8.06
CA LEU A 192 -3.92 18.69 -8.31
C LEU A 192 -3.71 18.21 -9.76
N ILE A 193 -3.79 19.11 -10.75
CA ILE A 193 -3.46 18.79 -12.14
C ILE A 193 -1.99 18.36 -12.25
N PHE A 194 -1.07 19.07 -11.61
CA PHE A 194 0.33 18.67 -11.57
C PHE A 194 0.50 17.28 -10.95
N VAL A 195 -0.17 16.99 -9.83
CA VAL A 195 -0.16 15.64 -9.22
C VAL A 195 -0.64 14.60 -10.21
N MET A 196 -1.72 14.82 -10.95
CA MET A 196 -2.20 13.89 -11.99
C MET A 196 -1.14 13.64 -13.06
N LEU A 197 -0.43 14.69 -13.51
CA LEU A 197 0.63 14.55 -14.51
C LEU A 197 1.79 13.67 -14.01
N THR A 198 2.07 13.64 -12.70
CA THR A 198 3.12 12.74 -12.15
C THR A 198 2.79 11.26 -12.31
N TYR A 199 1.53 10.89 -12.50
CA TYR A 199 1.15 9.49 -12.74
C TYR A 199 1.60 9.00 -14.12
N ILE A 200 1.77 9.88 -15.12
CA ILE A 200 2.21 9.51 -16.48
C ILE A 200 3.59 8.84 -16.44
N PRO A 201 4.64 9.44 -15.84
CA PRO A 201 5.91 8.74 -15.65
C PRO A 201 5.90 7.76 -14.47
N GLY A 202 5.13 8.06 -13.41
CA GLY A 202 5.14 7.26 -12.17
C GLY A 202 4.56 5.86 -12.34
N PHE A 203 3.44 5.73 -13.06
CA PHE A 203 2.74 4.47 -13.24
C PHE A 203 3.58 3.41 -13.98
N PRO A 204 4.16 3.68 -15.17
CA PRO A 204 4.98 2.69 -15.88
C PRO A 204 6.21 2.25 -15.09
N VAL A 205 6.84 3.18 -14.37
CA VAL A 205 8.03 2.89 -13.55
C VAL A 205 7.67 1.91 -12.42
N LEU A 206 6.68 2.25 -11.60
CA LEU A 206 6.27 1.43 -10.46
C LEU A 206 5.69 0.08 -10.90
N PHE A 207 4.89 0.06 -11.97
CA PHE A 207 4.35 -1.18 -12.52
C PHE A 207 5.46 -2.07 -13.10
N GLY A 208 6.43 -1.48 -13.82
CA GLY A 208 7.61 -2.18 -14.33
C GLY A 208 8.46 -2.79 -13.23
N HIS A 209 8.61 -2.12 -12.08
CA HIS A 209 9.27 -2.68 -10.91
C HIS A 209 8.55 -3.93 -10.38
N MET A 210 7.21 -3.90 -10.29
CA MET A 210 6.42 -5.06 -9.86
C MET A 210 6.57 -6.25 -10.82
N LEU A 211 6.60 -6.01 -12.14
CA LEU A 211 6.86 -7.07 -13.13
C LEU A 211 8.23 -7.72 -12.95
N LYS A 212 9.28 -6.92 -12.73
CA LYS A 212 10.63 -7.42 -12.47
C LYS A 212 10.68 -8.25 -11.18
N GLN A 213 10.05 -7.77 -10.11
CA GLN A 213 9.97 -8.48 -8.83
C GLN A 213 9.24 -9.82 -8.98
N ARG A 214 8.08 -9.83 -9.66
CA ARG A 214 7.35 -11.05 -9.97
C ARG A 214 8.21 -12.06 -10.72
N LYS A 215 8.88 -11.65 -11.81
CA LYS A 215 9.73 -12.55 -12.60
C LYS A 215 10.80 -13.21 -11.73
N LYS A 216 11.43 -12.46 -10.83
CA LYS A 216 12.45 -12.96 -9.89
C LYS A 216 11.85 -13.98 -8.91
N VAL A 217 10.74 -13.65 -8.27
CA VAL A 217 10.09 -14.52 -7.26
C VAL A 217 9.54 -15.80 -7.89
N MET A 218 8.89 -15.70 -9.04
CA MET A 218 8.35 -16.86 -9.77
C MET A 218 9.46 -17.80 -10.24
N LYS A 219 10.63 -17.28 -10.63
CA LYS A 219 11.80 -18.10 -10.95
C LYS A 219 12.29 -18.88 -9.72
N SER A 220 12.36 -18.23 -8.55
CA SER A 220 12.74 -18.88 -7.29
C SER A 220 11.79 -20.03 -6.94
N LEU A 221 10.48 -19.77 -6.96
CA LEU A 221 9.47 -20.78 -6.63
C LEU A 221 9.53 -22.01 -7.54
N LYS A 222 9.81 -21.83 -8.83
CA LYS A 222 9.99 -22.94 -9.78
C LYS A 222 11.25 -23.74 -9.49
N ALA A 223 12.35 -23.08 -9.13
CA ALA A 223 13.60 -23.76 -8.76
C ALA A 223 13.42 -24.59 -7.49
N ASP A 224 12.73 -24.05 -6.49
CA ASP A 224 12.46 -24.76 -5.22
C ASP A 224 11.54 -25.98 -5.44
N ALA A 225 10.54 -25.85 -6.31
CA ALA A 225 9.69 -26.98 -6.69
C ALA A 225 10.45 -28.08 -7.44
N LYS A 226 11.47 -27.74 -8.22
CA LYS A 226 12.32 -28.72 -8.93
C LYS A 226 13.26 -29.47 -7.97
N LYS A 227 13.69 -28.85 -6.88
CA LYS A 227 14.52 -29.49 -5.83
C LYS A 227 13.74 -30.43 -4.92
N GLN A 228 12.42 -30.27 -4.85
CA GLN A 228 11.51 -31.07 -4.04
C GLN A 228 10.94 -32.29 -4.79
N LYS A 229 11.26 -32.43 -6.08
CA LYS A 229 10.97 -33.59 -6.91
C LYS A 229 12.23 -34.43 -7.07
#